data_AF-A0A835YPV4-F1
#
_entry.id   AF-A0A835YPV4-F1
#
_cell.length_a   1.000
_cell.length_b   1.000
_cell.length_c   1.000
_cell.angle_alpha   90.00
_cell.angle_beta   90.00
_cell.angle_gamma   90.00
#
_symmetry.space_group_name_H-M   'P 1'
#
loop_
_entity.id
_entity.type
_entity.pdbx_description
1 polymer ?
#
loop_
_entity_poly.entity_id
_entity_poly.type
_entity_poly.pdbx_seq_one_letter_code
_entity_poly.pdbx_strand_id
1 'polypeptide(L)'
;MQHTADVLAFLGAHNDQRELTSCVARYITPAGLAALEAGASALNNAATNHSSVTCDMLLLAQLCAPQHQVLHSTYPHPSPPTDLGRLALQRIALALLGPGPGHLDERSLPLALAATTTAAVLAGRQLCLEALAASVDLSNCFHLLTFAEAVGIAPLRDCAAACCLACMPGGGEGEAAGSPEAEAAAARTAAAACNGFAELSPELLERLLSSDDLQVPSELAVFCALSAWVAAAPQQRSGLCAELVRRCVRLGAMSLPELEALDGHGQVVASLEVTRVVAQAYISSIMGIKVGGKGPRPSVVKAKAAGRNGEAQRRAQAEQVVEMEMDEAMEEEEEEERPAALGPIAGLLAAAVRAH
;
A
#
# COMPACT_ATOMS: atom_id res chain seq x y z
N MET A 1 2.39 -40.12 -18.16
CA MET A 1 1.92 -38.73 -17.97
C MET A 1 2.55 -38.06 -16.75
N GLN A 2 2.72 -38.75 -15.62
CA GLN A 2 3.35 -38.18 -14.41
C GLN A 2 4.71 -37.52 -14.66
N HIS A 3 5.64 -38.21 -15.33
CA HIS A 3 6.96 -37.66 -15.66
C HIS A 3 6.89 -36.36 -16.47
N THR A 4 5.95 -36.24 -17.41
CA THR A 4 5.80 -35.00 -18.19
C THR A 4 5.32 -33.84 -17.31
N ALA A 5 4.39 -34.11 -16.39
CA ALA A 5 3.92 -33.11 -15.44
C ALA A 5 5.05 -32.65 -14.50
N ASP A 6 5.87 -33.58 -14.01
CA ASP A 6 7.00 -33.29 -13.12
C ASP A 6 8.08 -32.45 -13.83
N VAL A 7 8.36 -32.74 -15.11
CA VAL A 7 9.28 -31.94 -15.94
C VAL A 7 8.75 -30.53 -16.16
N LEU A 8 7.46 -30.36 -16.51
CA LEU A 8 6.88 -29.03 -16.72
C LEU A 8 6.81 -28.23 -15.42
N ALA A 9 6.49 -28.86 -14.30
CA ALA A 9 6.51 -28.24 -12.98
C ALA A 9 7.92 -27.78 -12.60
N PHE A 10 8.94 -28.61 -12.85
CA PHE A 10 10.33 -28.24 -12.64
C PHE A 10 10.77 -27.05 -13.51
N LEU A 11 10.46 -27.07 -14.80
CA LEU A 11 10.83 -25.99 -15.73
C LEU A 11 10.18 -24.66 -15.33
N GLY A 12 8.89 -24.68 -15.00
CA GLY A 12 8.18 -23.51 -14.51
C GLY A 12 8.75 -23.00 -13.20
N ALA A 13 8.99 -23.89 -12.23
CA ALA A 13 9.52 -23.51 -10.93
C ALA A 13 10.95 -22.97 -11.01
N HIS A 14 11.79 -23.53 -11.88
CA HIS A 14 13.14 -23.04 -12.12
C HIS A 14 13.14 -21.63 -12.73
N ASN A 15 12.25 -21.40 -13.71
CA ASN A 15 12.09 -20.07 -14.32
C ASN A 15 11.64 -19.03 -13.28
N ASP A 16 10.61 -19.36 -12.49
CA ASP A 16 10.13 -18.49 -11.41
C ASP A 16 11.24 -18.23 -10.39
N GLN A 17 12.04 -19.25 -10.03
CA GLN A 17 13.09 -19.12 -9.03
C GLN A 17 14.17 -18.11 -9.42
N ARG A 18 14.51 -18.01 -10.70
CA ARG A 18 15.45 -16.99 -11.20
C ARG A 18 14.94 -15.58 -10.96
N GLU A 19 13.69 -15.33 -11.29
CA GLU A 19 13.07 -14.00 -11.14
C GLU A 19 12.82 -13.68 -9.66
N LEU A 20 12.34 -14.67 -8.89
CA LEU A 20 12.05 -14.52 -7.47
C LEU A 20 13.29 -14.28 -6.62
N THR A 21 14.40 -14.99 -6.86
CA THR A 21 15.65 -14.77 -6.12
C THR A 21 16.23 -13.38 -6.38
N SER A 22 16.17 -12.91 -7.63
CA SER A 22 16.52 -11.53 -8.00
C SER A 22 15.62 -10.51 -7.30
N CYS A 23 14.32 -10.80 -7.18
CA CYS A 23 13.37 -9.94 -6.49
C CYS A 23 13.60 -9.91 -4.96
N VAL A 24 13.81 -11.07 -4.34
CA VAL A 24 14.18 -11.21 -2.92
C VAL A 24 15.45 -10.43 -2.60
N ALA A 25 16.46 -10.48 -3.47
CA ALA A 25 17.71 -9.76 -3.28
C ALA A 25 17.53 -8.23 -3.14
N ARG A 26 16.42 -7.67 -3.65
CA ARG A 26 16.18 -6.23 -3.75
C ARG A 26 15.08 -5.73 -2.82
N TYR A 27 14.00 -6.49 -2.67
CA TYR A 27 12.77 -6.01 -2.02
C TYR A 27 12.43 -6.70 -0.71
N ILE A 28 13.26 -7.63 -0.23
CA ILE A 28 12.96 -8.27 1.06
C ILE A 28 13.01 -7.24 2.19
N THR A 29 12.04 -7.32 3.10
CA THR A 29 11.97 -6.53 4.34
C THR A 29 12.30 -7.42 5.56
N PRO A 30 12.48 -6.85 6.76
CA PRO A 30 12.69 -7.66 7.97
C PRO A 30 11.56 -8.67 8.24
N ALA A 31 10.31 -8.30 7.92
CA ALA A 31 9.16 -9.20 8.04
C ALA A 31 9.28 -10.40 7.07
N GLY A 32 9.72 -10.15 5.84
CA GLY A 32 10.01 -11.20 4.86
C GLY A 32 11.12 -12.14 5.28
N LEU A 33 12.20 -11.60 5.86
CA LEU A 33 13.30 -12.44 6.36
C LEU A 33 12.84 -13.33 7.52
N ALA A 34 12.03 -12.81 8.44
CA ALA A 34 11.47 -13.61 9.53
C ALA A 34 10.55 -14.73 9.02
N ALA A 35 9.70 -14.44 8.02
CA ALA A 35 8.86 -15.45 7.37
C ALA A 35 9.70 -16.53 6.68
N LEU A 36 10.78 -16.13 6.00
CA LEU A 36 11.72 -17.04 5.34
C LEU A 36 12.41 -17.97 6.35
N GLU A 37 12.88 -17.45 7.48
CA GLU A 37 13.52 -18.26 8.53
C GLU A 37 12.55 -19.25 9.17
N ALA A 38 11.29 -18.86 9.36
CA ALA A 38 10.23 -19.75 9.82
C ALA A 38 9.95 -20.87 8.81
N GLY A 39 9.81 -20.55 7.53
CA GLY A 39 9.60 -21.53 6.46
C GLY A 39 10.78 -22.48 6.28
N ALA A 40 12.01 -21.96 6.33
CA ALA A 40 13.24 -22.76 6.26
C ALA A 40 13.33 -23.77 7.41
N SER A 41 12.95 -23.36 8.61
CA SER A 41 12.92 -24.25 9.79
C SER A 41 11.90 -25.37 9.62
N ALA A 42 10.74 -25.09 9.00
CA ALA A 42 9.72 -26.11 8.72
C ALA A 42 10.19 -27.13 7.68
N LEU A 43 10.91 -26.71 6.64
CA LEU A 43 11.43 -27.59 5.58
C LEU A 43 12.46 -28.59 6.11
N ASN A 44 13.34 -28.16 7.01
CA ASN A 44 14.35 -29.04 7.63
C ASN A 44 13.71 -30.22 8.38
N ASN A 45 12.47 -30.07 8.87
CA ASN A 45 11.74 -31.13 9.56
C ASN A 45 11.01 -32.09 8.59
N ALA A 46 10.82 -31.72 7.33
CA ALA A 46 9.98 -32.44 6.36
C ALA A 46 10.76 -33.33 5.38
N ALA A 47 12.10 -33.32 5.41
CA ALA A 47 12.94 -33.97 4.41
C ALA A 47 12.89 -35.52 4.47
N THR A 48 11.90 -36.13 3.80
CA THR A 48 11.87 -37.57 3.54
C THR A 48 11.40 -37.84 2.10
N ASN A 49 12.30 -38.41 1.29
CA ASN A 49 12.10 -38.96 -0.06
C ASN A 49 11.75 -37.97 -1.19
N HIS A 50 12.74 -37.61 -2.02
CA HIS A 50 12.53 -36.78 -3.21
C HIS A 50 13.17 -37.39 -4.47
N SER A 51 12.52 -37.17 -5.61
CA SER A 51 13.00 -37.56 -6.93
C SER A 51 14.22 -36.75 -7.34
N SER A 52 15.29 -37.43 -7.78
CA SER A 52 16.48 -36.80 -8.33
C SER A 52 16.16 -36.11 -9.66
N VAL A 53 16.70 -34.91 -9.87
CA VAL A 53 16.64 -34.24 -11.19
C VAL A 53 17.47 -35.07 -12.17
N THR A 54 16.89 -35.42 -13.33
CA THR A 54 17.63 -36.11 -14.39
C THR A 54 18.46 -35.11 -15.21
N CYS A 55 19.56 -35.56 -15.82
CA CYS A 55 20.34 -34.71 -16.73
C CYS A 55 19.47 -34.11 -17.86
N ASP A 56 18.46 -34.85 -18.31
CA ASP A 56 17.53 -34.39 -19.35
C ASP A 56 16.70 -33.18 -18.89
N MET A 57 16.28 -33.13 -17.62
CA MET A 57 15.54 -32.00 -17.06
C MET A 57 16.38 -30.72 -17.04
N LEU A 58 17.66 -30.85 -16.66
CA LEU A 58 18.61 -29.73 -16.68
C LEU A 58 18.89 -29.26 -18.11
N LEU A 59 19.09 -30.20 -19.04
CA LEU A 59 19.34 -29.87 -20.43
C LEU A 59 18.11 -29.20 -21.07
N LEU A 60 16.90 -29.68 -20.78
CA LEU A 60 15.67 -29.01 -21.20
C LEU A 60 15.54 -27.60 -20.60
N ALA A 61 15.87 -27.41 -19.32
CA ALA A 61 15.88 -26.09 -18.70
C ALA A 61 16.85 -25.12 -19.40
N GLN A 62 18.04 -25.62 -19.77
CA GLN A 62 19.03 -24.85 -20.52
C GLN A 62 18.58 -24.54 -21.96
N LEU A 63 17.91 -25.48 -22.63
CA LEU A 63 17.41 -25.29 -24.00
C LEU A 63 16.18 -24.36 -24.06
N CYS A 64 15.31 -24.40 -23.05
CA CYS A 64 14.14 -23.54 -22.96
C CYS A 64 14.49 -22.08 -22.62
N ALA A 65 15.68 -21.82 -22.09
CA ALA A 65 16.19 -20.49 -21.87
C ALA A 65 17.08 -20.04 -23.06
N PRO A 66 16.93 -18.81 -23.58
CA PRO A 66 17.84 -18.27 -24.58
C PRO A 66 19.29 -18.40 -24.06
N GLN A 67 20.23 -18.77 -24.93
CA GLN A 67 21.61 -19.21 -24.57
C GLN A 67 22.42 -18.22 -23.71
N HIS A 68 21.95 -16.98 -23.51
CA HIS A 68 22.56 -15.96 -22.64
C HIS A 68 21.69 -15.52 -21.44
N GLN A 69 20.50 -16.11 -21.24
CA GLN A 69 19.53 -15.69 -20.22
C GLN A 69 19.28 -16.73 -19.12
N VAL A 70 19.94 -17.90 -19.18
CA VAL A 70 19.79 -18.93 -18.13
C VAL A 70 20.15 -18.36 -16.75
N LEU A 71 21.14 -17.47 -16.70
CA LEU A 71 21.74 -16.96 -15.46
C LEU A 71 21.20 -15.61 -15.00
N HIS A 72 20.44 -14.92 -15.86
CA HIS A 72 20.06 -13.54 -15.62
C HIS A 72 18.55 -13.46 -15.49
N SER A 73 18.11 -12.82 -14.40
CA SER A 73 16.74 -12.31 -14.30
C SER A 73 16.41 -11.55 -15.60
N THR A 74 15.24 -11.86 -16.14
CA THR A 74 14.73 -11.20 -17.35
C THR A 74 14.06 -9.88 -16.98
N TYR A 75 13.60 -9.73 -15.74
CA TYR A 75 12.98 -8.50 -15.28
C TYR A 75 14.03 -7.45 -14.84
N PRO A 76 14.03 -6.25 -15.46
CA PRO A 76 14.96 -5.18 -15.10
C PRO A 76 14.49 -4.49 -13.81
N HIS A 77 15.04 -4.89 -12.68
CA HIS A 77 14.73 -4.21 -11.43
C HIS A 77 15.43 -2.84 -11.34
N PRO A 78 14.71 -1.77 -10.91
CA PRO A 78 15.30 -0.45 -10.74
C PRO A 78 16.27 -0.37 -9.55
N SER A 79 16.05 -1.18 -8.51
CA SER A 79 16.83 -1.15 -7.27
C SER A 79 18.03 -2.12 -7.31
N PRO A 80 19.18 -1.75 -6.71
CA PRO A 80 20.29 -2.69 -6.53
C PRO A 80 19.98 -3.72 -5.42
N PRO A 81 20.66 -4.87 -5.40
CA PRO A 81 20.56 -5.82 -4.30
C PRO A 81 20.96 -5.21 -2.95
N THR A 82 20.19 -5.50 -1.90
CA THR A 82 20.42 -5.03 -0.53
C THR A 82 21.20 -6.06 0.29
N ASP A 83 21.80 -5.63 1.41
CA ASP A 83 22.49 -6.55 2.33
C ASP A 83 21.52 -7.56 2.96
N LEU A 84 20.30 -7.10 3.28
CA LEU A 84 19.23 -7.97 3.77
C LEU A 84 18.83 -9.02 2.72
N GLY A 85 18.76 -8.61 1.44
CA GLY A 85 18.53 -9.50 0.32
C GLY A 85 19.62 -10.56 0.17
N ARG A 86 20.90 -10.17 0.26
CA ARG A 86 22.03 -11.12 0.21
C ARG A 86 21.97 -12.12 1.36
N LEU A 87 21.67 -11.65 2.57
CA LEU A 87 21.49 -12.51 3.74
C LEU A 87 20.33 -13.51 3.52
N ALA A 88 19.19 -13.05 3.00
CA ALA A 88 18.05 -13.90 2.70
C ALA A 88 18.39 -15.00 1.69
N LEU A 89 19.11 -14.67 0.62
CA LEU A 89 19.59 -15.66 -0.35
C LEU A 89 20.52 -16.69 0.30
N GLN A 90 21.40 -16.26 1.19
CA GLN A 90 22.26 -17.17 1.96
C GLN A 90 21.45 -18.08 2.88
N ARG A 91 20.37 -17.59 3.50
CA ARG A 91 19.46 -18.41 4.32
C ARG A 91 18.72 -19.45 3.48
N ILE A 92 18.24 -19.08 2.29
CA ILE A 92 17.62 -20.02 1.34
C ILE A 92 18.62 -21.10 0.92
N ALA A 93 19.84 -20.70 0.55
CA ALA A 93 20.92 -21.61 0.19
C ALA A 93 21.19 -22.63 1.31
N LEU A 94 21.36 -22.15 2.55
CA LEU A 94 21.64 -23.01 3.70
C LEU A 94 20.49 -23.98 3.98
N ALA A 95 19.24 -23.54 3.85
CA ALA A 95 18.06 -24.36 4.10
C ALA A 95 17.88 -25.49 3.08
N LEU A 96 18.23 -25.25 1.81
CA LEU A 96 17.94 -26.18 0.72
C LEU A 96 19.15 -27.01 0.27
N LEU A 97 20.36 -26.46 0.42
CA LEU A 97 21.61 -27.07 -0.04
C LEU A 97 22.50 -27.53 1.13
N GLY A 98 22.16 -27.17 2.36
CA GLY A 98 22.96 -27.46 3.55
C GLY A 98 24.22 -26.61 3.67
N PRO A 99 25.09 -26.92 4.65
CA PRO A 99 26.36 -26.22 4.85
C PRO A 99 27.37 -26.70 3.79
N GLY A 100 27.46 -26.03 2.64
CA GLY A 100 28.29 -26.56 1.55
C GLY A 100 28.58 -25.60 0.40
N PRO A 101 27.60 -24.87 -0.15
CA PRO A 101 27.94 -23.88 -1.16
C PRO A 101 28.43 -22.63 -0.43
N GLY A 102 29.53 -22.05 -0.90
CA GLY A 102 30.01 -20.75 -0.41
C GLY A 102 28.97 -19.64 -0.59
N HIS A 103 29.39 -18.38 -0.50
CA HIS A 103 28.47 -17.25 -0.68
C HIS A 103 27.80 -17.31 -2.07
N LEU A 104 26.56 -17.81 -2.14
CA LEU A 104 25.75 -17.81 -3.35
C LEU A 104 25.13 -16.43 -3.54
N ASP A 105 25.17 -15.96 -4.78
CA ASP A 105 24.51 -14.74 -5.22
C ASP A 105 23.19 -15.05 -5.94
N GLU A 106 22.49 -14.00 -6.38
CA GLU A 106 21.20 -14.11 -7.09
C GLU A 106 21.29 -14.91 -8.42
N ARG A 107 22.50 -15.08 -8.98
CA ARG A 107 22.73 -15.77 -10.26
C ARG A 107 23.07 -17.24 -10.07
N SER A 108 23.84 -17.54 -9.03
CA SER A 108 24.33 -18.89 -8.74
C SER A 108 23.34 -19.72 -7.94
N LEU A 109 22.47 -19.11 -7.12
CA LEU A 109 21.50 -19.84 -6.32
C LEU A 109 20.48 -20.63 -7.17
N PRO A 110 19.82 -20.06 -8.20
CA PRO A 110 18.90 -20.84 -9.03
C PRO A 110 19.56 -22.04 -9.71
N LEU A 111 20.80 -21.87 -10.19
CA LEU A 111 21.59 -22.96 -10.78
C LEU A 111 21.91 -24.07 -9.77
N ALA A 112 22.35 -23.68 -8.58
CA ALA A 112 22.68 -24.64 -7.53
C ALA A 112 21.44 -25.44 -7.13
N LEU A 113 20.28 -24.79 -7.01
CA LEU A 113 19.01 -25.47 -6.75
C LEU A 113 18.61 -26.41 -7.88
N ALA A 114 18.74 -25.97 -9.14
CA ALA A 114 18.44 -26.79 -10.31
C ALA A 114 19.23 -28.10 -10.32
N ALA A 115 20.49 -28.05 -9.89
CA ALA A 115 21.40 -29.20 -9.86
C ALA A 115 21.09 -30.22 -8.74
N THR A 116 20.13 -29.96 -7.85
CA THR A 116 19.80 -30.85 -6.72
C THR A 116 18.60 -31.76 -6.98
N THR A 117 17.41 -31.35 -6.54
CA THR A 117 16.18 -32.12 -6.62
C THR A 117 15.03 -31.22 -7.06
N THR A 118 14.02 -31.80 -7.71
CA THR A 118 12.80 -31.05 -8.07
C THR A 118 12.12 -30.47 -6.83
N ALA A 119 12.16 -31.22 -5.73
CA ALA A 119 11.63 -30.78 -4.44
C ALA A 119 12.36 -29.53 -3.90
N ALA A 120 13.70 -29.47 -4.01
CA ALA A 120 14.47 -28.31 -3.57
C ALA A 120 14.15 -27.06 -4.39
N VAL A 121 13.97 -27.18 -5.72
CA VAL A 121 13.56 -26.05 -6.58
C VAL A 121 12.16 -25.55 -6.20
N LEU A 122 11.21 -26.47 -6.02
CA LEU A 122 9.84 -26.13 -5.61
C LEU A 122 9.79 -25.50 -4.21
N ALA A 123 10.54 -26.05 -3.26
CA ALA A 123 10.66 -25.50 -1.91
C ALA A 123 11.30 -24.12 -1.92
N GLY A 124 12.36 -23.92 -2.71
CA GLY A 124 12.98 -22.62 -2.90
C GLY A 124 12.03 -21.58 -3.48
N ARG A 125 11.22 -21.97 -4.47
CA ARG A 125 10.17 -21.12 -5.02
C ARG A 125 9.18 -20.70 -3.94
N GLN A 126 8.71 -21.65 -3.14
CA GLN A 126 7.75 -21.39 -2.07
C GLN A 126 8.32 -20.46 -1.01
N LEU A 127 9.55 -20.69 -0.54
CA LEU A 127 10.23 -19.81 0.40
C LEU A 127 10.35 -18.38 -0.12
N CYS A 128 10.75 -18.20 -1.38
CA CYS A 128 10.85 -16.88 -1.99
C CYS A 128 9.48 -16.18 -2.04
N LEU A 129 8.41 -16.91 -2.40
CA LEU A 129 7.06 -16.35 -2.48
C LEU A 129 6.53 -15.93 -1.11
N GLU A 130 6.69 -16.76 -0.09
CA GLU A 130 6.26 -16.45 1.28
C GLU A 130 7.04 -15.25 1.84
N ALA A 131 8.36 -15.23 1.63
CA ALA A 131 9.21 -14.11 2.04
C ALA A 131 8.81 -12.81 1.35
N LEU A 132 8.55 -12.84 0.03
CA LEU A 132 8.14 -11.66 -0.73
C LEU A 132 6.72 -11.20 -0.37
N ALA A 133 5.78 -12.12 -0.18
CA ALA A 133 4.42 -11.79 0.27
C ALA A 133 4.44 -11.10 1.64
N ALA A 134 5.25 -11.61 2.58
CA ALA A 134 5.47 -10.96 3.87
C ALA A 134 6.31 -9.66 3.78
N SER A 135 6.98 -9.43 2.65
CA SER A 135 7.74 -8.20 2.38
C SER A 135 6.93 -7.11 1.70
N VAL A 136 5.71 -7.39 1.25
CA VAL A 136 4.85 -6.38 0.61
C VAL A 136 4.53 -5.28 1.63
N ASP A 137 4.93 -4.06 1.29
CA ASP A 137 4.77 -2.86 2.11
C ASP A 137 4.49 -1.64 1.22
N LEU A 138 4.09 -0.52 1.83
CA LEU A 138 3.82 0.78 1.19
C LEU A 138 4.95 1.23 0.27
N SER A 139 6.19 0.91 0.64
CA SER A 139 7.39 1.36 -0.05
C SER A 139 7.74 0.57 -1.32
N ASN A 140 7.19 -0.65 -1.49
CA ASN A 140 7.58 -1.56 -2.57
C ASN A 140 6.40 -2.21 -3.31
N CYS A 141 5.16 -2.04 -2.85
CA CYS A 141 4.00 -2.78 -3.37
C CYS A 141 3.78 -2.58 -4.88
N PHE A 142 3.96 -1.36 -5.42
CA PHE A 142 3.81 -1.08 -6.85
C PHE A 142 4.92 -1.71 -7.70
N HIS A 143 6.16 -1.72 -7.21
CA HIS A 143 7.26 -2.41 -7.88
C HIS A 143 7.05 -3.93 -7.89
N LEU A 144 6.64 -4.50 -6.75
CA LEU A 144 6.34 -5.93 -6.63
C LEU A 144 5.14 -6.34 -7.50
N LEU A 145 4.13 -5.49 -7.61
CA LEU A 145 2.98 -5.72 -8.49
C LEU A 145 3.40 -5.73 -9.96
N THR A 146 4.19 -4.74 -10.40
CA THR A 146 4.68 -4.65 -11.78
C THR A 146 5.57 -5.84 -12.12
N PHE A 147 6.46 -6.23 -11.20
CA PHE A 147 7.28 -7.43 -11.31
C PHE A 147 6.43 -8.69 -11.45
N ALA A 148 5.50 -8.91 -10.53
CA ALA A 148 4.69 -10.12 -10.49
C ALA A 148 3.77 -10.24 -11.73
N GLU A 149 3.28 -9.11 -12.24
CA GLU A 149 2.51 -9.07 -13.48
C GLU A 149 3.39 -9.42 -14.71
N ALA A 150 4.57 -8.82 -14.82
CA ALA A 150 5.47 -9.04 -15.94
C ALA A 150 6.00 -10.49 -16.01
N VAL A 151 6.25 -11.11 -14.85
CA VAL A 151 6.74 -12.49 -14.75
C VAL A 151 5.60 -13.52 -14.73
N GLY A 152 4.37 -13.12 -14.40
CA GLY A 152 3.21 -14.02 -14.34
C GLY A 152 3.06 -14.78 -13.01
N ILE A 153 3.52 -14.20 -11.90
CA ILE A 153 3.50 -14.82 -10.57
C ILE A 153 2.23 -14.42 -9.81
N ALA A 154 1.14 -15.15 -10.06
CA ALA A 154 -0.19 -14.80 -9.53
C ALA A 154 -0.26 -14.60 -8.00
N PRO A 155 0.30 -15.48 -7.14
CA PRO A 155 0.16 -15.30 -5.68
C PRO A 155 0.79 -13.99 -5.18
N LEU A 156 1.95 -13.62 -5.72
CA LEU A 156 2.63 -12.37 -5.37
C LEU A 156 1.89 -11.16 -5.94
N ARG A 157 1.38 -11.27 -7.17
CA ARG A 157 0.58 -10.23 -7.81
C ARG A 157 -0.65 -9.91 -6.98
N ASP A 158 -1.40 -10.93 -6.55
CA ASP A 158 -2.65 -10.74 -5.82
C ASP A 158 -2.38 -10.11 -4.43
N CYS A 159 -1.30 -10.54 -3.76
CA CYS A 159 -0.85 -9.93 -2.50
C CYS A 159 -0.42 -8.47 -2.67
N ALA A 160 0.41 -8.17 -3.67
CA ALA A 160 0.87 -6.82 -3.97
C ALA A 160 -0.28 -5.90 -4.40
N ALA A 161 -1.23 -6.42 -5.20
CA ALA A 161 -2.41 -5.69 -5.64
C ALA A 161 -3.30 -5.31 -4.45
N ALA A 162 -3.53 -6.23 -3.50
CA ALA A 162 -4.30 -5.94 -2.30
C ALA A 162 -3.67 -4.79 -1.48
N CYS A 163 -2.34 -4.78 -1.35
CA CYS A 163 -1.63 -3.67 -0.71
C CYS A 163 -1.73 -2.36 -1.52
N CYS A 164 -1.54 -2.40 -2.84
CA CYS A 164 -1.69 -1.22 -3.71
C CYS A 164 -3.10 -0.60 -3.58
N LEU A 165 -4.14 -1.43 -3.57
CA LEU A 165 -5.54 -1.00 -3.43
C LEU A 165 -5.81 -0.35 -2.07
N ALA A 166 -5.11 -0.77 -1.02
CA ALA A 166 -5.22 -0.18 0.31
C ALA A 166 -4.46 1.16 0.45
N CYS A 167 -3.53 1.47 -0.45
CA CYS A 167 -2.48 2.45 -0.23
C CYS A 167 -2.32 3.44 -1.39
N MET A 168 -3.40 3.74 -2.08
CA MET A 168 -3.36 4.67 -3.21
C MET A 168 -2.88 6.06 -2.81
N PRO A 169 -1.97 6.67 -3.58
CA PRO A 169 -1.54 8.05 -3.37
C PRO A 169 -2.69 9.00 -3.70
N GLY A 170 -3.52 9.30 -2.71
CA GLY A 170 -4.74 10.10 -2.85
C GLY A 170 -4.73 11.33 -1.96
N GLY A 171 -4.13 12.42 -2.47
CA GLY A 171 -4.37 13.82 -2.10
C GLY A 171 -4.75 14.11 -0.65
N GLY A 172 -3.77 14.11 0.27
CA GLY A 172 -3.93 14.64 1.62
C GLY A 172 -4.06 16.17 1.69
N GLU A 173 -4.09 16.87 0.55
CA GLU A 173 -4.06 18.33 0.49
C GLU A 173 -5.38 19.02 0.86
N GLY A 174 -6.46 18.26 1.14
CA GLY A 174 -7.81 18.82 1.24
C GLY A 174 -8.28 19.29 2.63
N GLU A 175 -8.20 18.46 3.68
CA GLU A 175 -9.05 18.71 4.87
C GLU A 175 -8.45 18.30 6.23
N ALA A 176 -7.21 17.76 6.28
CA ALA A 176 -6.58 17.41 7.55
C ALA A 176 -5.83 18.61 8.18
N ALA A 177 -6.52 19.74 8.31
CA ALA A 177 -6.08 20.84 9.17
C ALA A 177 -6.21 20.37 10.63
N GLY A 178 -5.11 19.97 11.25
CA GLY A 178 -5.10 19.59 12.66
C GLY A 178 -3.74 19.63 13.32
N SER A 179 -2.67 19.20 12.64
CA SER A 179 -1.32 19.44 13.12
C SER A 179 -0.26 19.34 12.01
N PRO A 180 0.80 20.17 12.05
CA PRO A 180 1.93 20.08 11.12
C PRO A 180 2.67 18.73 11.22
N GLU A 181 2.57 18.03 12.36
CA GLU A 181 3.15 16.68 12.53
C GLU A 181 2.35 15.61 11.78
N ALA A 182 1.01 15.70 11.79
CA ALA A 182 0.15 14.79 11.03
C ALA A 182 0.34 15.01 9.52
N GLU A 183 0.51 16.27 9.10
CA GLU A 183 0.81 16.63 7.71
C GLU A 183 2.19 16.11 7.27
N ALA A 184 3.22 16.27 8.10
CA ALA A 184 4.55 15.73 7.80
C ALA A 184 4.57 14.19 7.78
N ALA A 185 3.80 13.53 8.67
CA ALA A 185 3.64 12.08 8.65
C ALA A 185 2.88 11.63 7.39
N ALA A 186 1.79 12.30 7.02
CA ALA A 186 1.03 12.01 5.80
C ALA A 186 1.88 12.25 4.54
N ALA A 187 2.69 13.30 4.50
CA ALA A 187 3.61 13.59 3.40
C ALA A 187 4.69 12.51 3.26
N ARG A 188 5.27 12.03 4.38
CA ARG A 188 6.22 10.90 4.35
C ARG A 188 5.56 9.61 3.88
N THR A 189 4.36 9.32 4.34
CA THR A 189 3.59 8.14 3.91
C THR A 189 3.19 8.24 2.45
N ALA A 190 2.80 9.43 1.98
CA ALA A 190 2.48 9.70 0.58
C ALA A 190 3.72 9.56 -0.32
N ALA A 191 4.87 10.10 0.10
CA ALA A 191 6.14 9.92 -0.62
C ALA A 191 6.54 8.44 -0.70
N ALA A 192 6.41 7.69 0.40
CA ALA A 192 6.68 6.25 0.41
C ALA A 192 5.70 5.47 -0.49
N ALA A 193 4.41 5.81 -0.44
CA ALA A 193 3.36 5.21 -1.28
C ALA A 193 3.49 5.59 -2.77
N CYS A 194 4.28 6.61 -3.12
CA CYS A 194 4.52 6.98 -4.51
C CYS A 194 5.63 6.15 -5.19
N ASN A 195 6.40 5.36 -4.44
CA ASN A 195 7.50 4.56 -5.00
C ASN A 195 6.96 3.51 -5.97
N GLY A 196 7.31 3.67 -7.25
CA GLY A 196 6.86 2.80 -8.34
C GLY A 196 5.47 3.11 -8.90
N PHE A 197 4.64 3.93 -8.22
CA PHE A 197 3.31 4.32 -8.73
C PHE A 197 3.45 5.07 -10.06
N ALA A 198 4.39 6.00 -10.14
CA ALA A 198 4.68 6.76 -11.35
C ALA A 198 5.22 5.91 -12.51
N GLU A 199 5.66 4.67 -12.27
CA GLU A 199 6.22 3.77 -13.29
C GLU A 199 5.19 2.77 -13.82
N LEU A 200 3.99 2.70 -13.23
CA LEU A 200 2.95 1.78 -13.65
C LEU A 200 2.58 1.95 -15.13
N SER A 201 2.33 0.82 -15.80
CA SER A 201 1.76 0.79 -17.14
C SER A 201 0.30 1.31 -17.10
N PRO A 202 -0.21 1.89 -18.19
CA PRO A 202 -1.58 2.39 -18.24
C PRO A 202 -2.61 1.28 -17.98
N GLU A 203 -2.37 0.04 -18.43
CA GLU A 203 -3.29 -1.09 -18.22
C GLU A 203 -3.36 -1.51 -16.75
N LEU A 204 -2.21 -1.52 -16.07
CA LEU A 204 -2.13 -1.88 -14.66
C LEU A 204 -2.76 -0.78 -13.79
N LEU A 205 -2.47 0.48 -14.11
CA LEU A 205 -3.11 1.62 -13.46
C LEU A 205 -4.62 1.61 -13.65
N GLU A 206 -5.12 1.42 -14.87
CA GLU A 206 -6.55 1.37 -15.16
C GLU A 206 -7.25 0.27 -14.35
N ARG A 207 -6.65 -0.92 -14.27
CA ARG A 207 -7.17 -2.05 -13.47
C ARG A 207 -7.24 -1.72 -11.99
N LEU A 208 -6.21 -1.11 -11.42
CA LEU A 208 -6.21 -0.67 -10.01
C LEU A 208 -7.27 0.39 -9.77
N LEU A 209 -7.26 1.46 -10.55
CA LEU A 209 -8.20 2.57 -10.38
C LEU A 209 -9.65 2.16 -10.66
N SER A 210 -9.90 1.15 -11.50
CA SER A 210 -11.26 0.67 -11.79
C SER A 210 -11.82 -0.29 -10.74
N SER A 211 -10.98 -0.78 -9.82
CA SER A 211 -11.34 -1.78 -8.81
C SER A 211 -12.32 -1.24 -7.75
N ASP A 212 -13.38 -2.00 -7.46
CA ASP A 212 -14.31 -1.67 -6.38
C ASP A 212 -13.67 -1.79 -4.97
N ASP A 213 -12.55 -2.51 -4.85
CA ASP A 213 -11.83 -2.72 -3.60
C ASP A 213 -10.83 -1.60 -3.28
N LEU A 214 -10.71 -0.59 -4.15
CA LEU A 214 -9.84 0.56 -3.97
C LEU A 214 -10.22 1.33 -2.70
N GLN A 215 -9.31 1.44 -1.73
CA GLN A 215 -9.52 2.15 -0.48
C GLN A 215 -9.13 3.63 -0.64
N VAL A 216 -10.12 4.45 -0.99
CA VAL A 216 -9.98 5.89 -1.13
C VAL A 216 -11.04 6.64 -0.34
N PRO A 217 -10.72 7.84 0.19
CA PRO A 217 -11.67 8.66 0.93
C PRO A 217 -12.73 9.30 0.02
N SER A 218 -12.36 9.62 -1.21
CA SER A 218 -13.21 10.29 -2.21
C SER A 218 -12.85 9.87 -3.63
N GLU A 219 -13.77 10.08 -4.58
CA GLU A 219 -13.44 9.94 -6.02
C GLU A 219 -12.53 11.08 -6.50
N LEU A 220 -12.53 12.23 -5.82
CA LEU A 220 -11.55 13.29 -6.04
C LEU A 220 -10.12 12.77 -5.80
N ALA A 221 -9.89 11.98 -4.75
CA ALA A 221 -8.58 11.37 -4.48
C ALA A 221 -8.12 10.44 -5.61
N VAL A 222 -9.05 9.72 -6.25
CA VAL A 222 -8.76 8.87 -7.44
C VAL A 222 -8.31 9.75 -8.61
N PHE A 223 -8.99 10.87 -8.85
CA PHE A 223 -8.60 11.83 -9.88
C PHE A 223 -7.22 12.46 -9.59
N CYS A 224 -6.93 12.83 -8.35
CA CYS A 224 -5.64 13.37 -7.96
C CYS A 224 -4.52 12.33 -8.17
N ALA A 225 -4.76 11.07 -7.80
CA ALA A 225 -3.82 9.97 -8.06
C ALA A 225 -3.51 9.82 -9.55
N LEU A 226 -4.55 9.81 -10.40
CA LEU A 226 -4.39 9.75 -11.85
C LEU A 226 -3.63 10.98 -12.38
N SER A 227 -3.94 12.17 -11.88
CA SER A 227 -3.27 13.41 -12.26
C SER A 227 -1.79 13.41 -11.91
N ALA A 228 -1.43 12.89 -10.73
CA ALA A 228 -0.04 12.72 -10.30
C ALA A 228 0.71 11.74 -11.23
N TRP A 229 0.07 10.64 -11.63
CA TRP A 229 0.65 9.71 -12.61
C TRP A 229 0.88 10.38 -13.97
N VAL A 230 -0.06 11.19 -14.47
CA VAL A 230 0.10 11.94 -15.73
C VAL A 230 1.23 12.98 -15.60
N ALA A 231 1.31 13.67 -14.46
CA ALA A 231 2.32 14.70 -14.21
C ALA A 231 3.76 14.15 -14.20
N ALA A 232 3.95 12.87 -13.88
CA ALA A 232 5.27 12.23 -13.90
C ALA A 232 5.84 12.02 -15.32
N ALA A 233 5.00 11.93 -16.37
CA ALA A 233 5.44 11.83 -17.76
C ALA A 233 4.42 12.48 -18.73
N PRO A 234 4.28 13.81 -18.72
CA PRO A 234 3.18 14.51 -19.37
C PRO A 234 3.19 14.33 -20.89
N GLN A 235 4.37 14.19 -21.52
CA GLN A 235 4.48 14.03 -22.98
C GLN A 235 3.89 12.69 -23.45
N GLN A 236 3.95 11.65 -22.63
CA GLN A 236 3.48 10.31 -22.98
C GLN A 236 2.05 10.04 -22.50
N ARG A 237 1.65 10.67 -21.38
CA ARG A 237 0.43 10.29 -20.64
C ARG A 237 -0.73 11.26 -20.81
N SER A 238 -0.48 12.50 -21.24
CA SER A 238 -1.53 13.52 -21.41
C SER A 238 -2.65 13.07 -22.35
N GLY A 239 -2.32 12.40 -23.46
CA GLY A 239 -3.30 11.89 -24.42
C GLY A 239 -4.18 10.75 -23.89
N LEU A 240 -3.76 10.07 -22.81
CA LEU A 240 -4.54 8.99 -22.18
C LEU A 240 -5.43 9.49 -21.03
N CYS A 241 -5.16 10.69 -20.53
CA CYS A 241 -5.78 11.22 -19.31
C CYS A 241 -7.31 11.25 -19.41
N ALA A 242 -7.87 11.80 -20.48
CA ALA A 242 -9.32 11.94 -20.63
C ALA A 242 -10.04 10.57 -20.71
N GLU A 243 -9.43 9.58 -21.35
CA GLU A 243 -9.98 8.22 -21.41
C GLU A 243 -9.94 7.55 -20.03
N LEU A 244 -8.80 7.63 -19.35
CA LEU A 244 -8.62 7.06 -18.01
C LEU A 244 -9.56 7.72 -17.00
N VAL A 245 -9.75 9.04 -17.04
CA VAL A 245 -10.74 9.75 -16.19
C VAL A 245 -12.13 9.18 -16.43
N ARG A 246 -12.54 9.02 -17.69
CA ARG A 246 -13.88 8.49 -18.04
C ARG A 246 -14.10 7.06 -17.55
N ARG A 247 -13.07 6.21 -17.63
CA ARG A 247 -13.16 4.78 -17.26
C ARG A 247 -13.01 4.54 -15.76
N CYS A 248 -12.11 5.28 -15.12
CA CYS A 248 -11.67 4.99 -13.77
C CYS A 248 -12.31 5.90 -12.71
N VAL A 249 -12.62 7.17 -13.02
CA VAL A 249 -13.14 8.12 -12.03
C VAL A 249 -14.66 8.14 -12.08
N ARG A 250 -15.33 7.87 -10.96
CA ARG A 250 -16.80 7.85 -10.90
C ARG A 250 -17.34 9.27 -10.69
N LEU A 251 -17.17 10.12 -11.70
CA LEU A 251 -17.56 11.54 -11.64
C LEU A 251 -19.04 11.74 -11.26
N GLY A 252 -19.94 10.85 -11.69
CA GLY A 252 -21.36 10.89 -11.31
C GLY A 252 -21.64 10.57 -9.83
N ALA A 253 -20.64 10.08 -9.09
CA ALA A 253 -20.73 9.81 -7.66
C ALA A 253 -20.05 10.89 -6.79
N MET A 254 -19.44 11.90 -7.42
CA MET A 254 -18.87 13.05 -6.74
C MET A 254 -19.95 14.04 -6.30
N SER A 255 -19.72 14.71 -5.18
CA SER A 255 -20.53 15.84 -4.74
C SER A 255 -20.22 17.10 -5.55
N LEU A 256 -21.13 18.08 -5.54
CA LEU A 256 -20.93 19.34 -6.23
C LEU A 256 -19.65 20.08 -5.79
N PRO A 257 -19.32 20.18 -4.47
CA PRO A 257 -18.05 20.79 -4.05
C PRO A 257 -16.82 20.07 -4.60
N GLU A 258 -16.85 18.73 -4.66
CA GLU A 258 -15.74 17.95 -5.22
C GLU A 258 -15.58 18.22 -6.74
N LEU A 259 -16.69 18.39 -7.47
CA LEU A 259 -16.66 18.73 -8.90
C LEU A 259 -16.20 20.19 -9.15
N GLU A 260 -16.55 21.12 -8.27
CA GLU A 260 -16.06 22.51 -8.32
C GLU A 260 -14.55 22.58 -8.04
N ALA A 261 -14.06 21.79 -7.09
CA ALA A 261 -12.63 21.65 -6.83
C ALA A 261 -11.85 21.10 -8.05
N LEU A 262 -12.48 20.23 -8.85
CA LEU A 262 -11.88 19.73 -10.09
C LEU A 262 -11.72 20.81 -11.16
N ASP A 263 -12.65 21.77 -11.25
CA ASP A 263 -12.64 22.79 -12.32
C ASP A 263 -11.37 23.67 -12.24
N GLY A 264 -10.89 23.93 -11.03
CA GLY A 264 -9.64 24.65 -10.77
C GLY A 264 -8.37 23.80 -10.88
N HIS A 265 -8.47 22.48 -11.05
CA HIS A 265 -7.31 21.59 -11.01
C HIS A 265 -6.47 21.73 -12.28
N GLY A 266 -5.14 21.84 -12.14
CA GLY A 266 -4.23 22.15 -13.25
C GLY A 266 -4.35 21.22 -14.46
N GLN A 267 -4.61 19.93 -14.25
CA GLN A 267 -4.84 18.98 -15.35
C GLN A 267 -6.17 19.16 -16.09
N VAL A 268 -7.22 19.63 -15.41
CA VAL A 268 -8.52 19.91 -16.05
C VAL A 268 -8.40 21.17 -16.91
N VAL A 269 -7.69 22.19 -16.43
CA VAL A 269 -7.43 23.43 -17.17
C VAL A 269 -6.50 23.21 -18.36
N ALA A 270 -5.51 22.31 -18.22
CA ALA A 270 -4.53 22.05 -19.27
C ALA A 270 -5.07 21.22 -20.45
N SER A 271 -6.16 20.46 -20.28
CA SER A 271 -6.69 19.55 -21.30
C SER A 271 -8.18 19.74 -21.55
N LEU A 272 -8.51 20.27 -22.73
CA LEU A 272 -9.90 20.49 -23.18
C LEU A 272 -10.76 19.22 -23.11
N GLU A 273 -10.17 18.06 -23.39
CA GLU A 273 -10.89 16.78 -23.34
C GLU A 273 -11.28 16.41 -21.91
N VAL A 274 -10.37 16.63 -20.94
CA VAL A 274 -10.65 16.40 -19.52
C VAL A 274 -11.69 17.42 -19.04
N THR A 275 -11.54 18.70 -19.40
CA THR A 275 -12.54 19.74 -19.10
C THR A 275 -13.92 19.32 -19.58
N ARG A 276 -14.04 18.80 -20.81
CA ARG A 276 -15.32 18.37 -21.38
C ARG A 276 -15.96 17.22 -20.58
N VAL A 277 -15.15 16.26 -20.14
CA VAL A 277 -15.61 15.12 -19.34
C VAL A 277 -16.10 15.58 -17.95
N VAL A 278 -15.36 16.47 -17.29
CA VAL A 278 -15.75 17.04 -15.98
C VAL A 278 -16.98 17.93 -16.10
N ALA A 279 -17.02 18.82 -17.09
CA ALA A 279 -18.17 19.70 -17.34
C ALA A 279 -19.45 18.92 -17.64
N GLN A 280 -19.36 17.83 -18.40
CA GLN A 280 -20.50 16.95 -18.65
C GLN A 280 -21.04 16.33 -17.35
N ALA A 281 -20.16 15.87 -16.46
CA ALA A 281 -20.55 15.34 -15.16
C ALA A 281 -21.18 16.42 -14.27
N TYR A 282 -20.60 17.63 -14.24
CA TYR A 282 -21.11 18.77 -13.49
C TYR A 282 -22.52 19.19 -13.95
N ILE A 283 -22.73 19.38 -15.25
CA ILE A 283 -24.04 19.71 -15.83
C ILE A 283 -25.07 18.62 -15.50
N SER A 284 -24.70 17.35 -15.64
CA SER A 284 -25.61 16.24 -15.35
C SER A 284 -26.03 16.21 -13.88
N SER A 285 -25.10 16.52 -12.97
CA SER A 285 -25.35 16.63 -11.53
C SER A 285 -26.37 17.74 -11.21
N ILE A 286 -26.18 18.94 -11.79
CA ILE A 286 -27.12 20.08 -11.63
C ILE A 286 -28.51 19.73 -12.17
N MET A 287 -28.57 19.07 -13.33
CA MET A 287 -29.83 18.70 -13.98
C MET A 287 -30.54 17.52 -13.29
N GLY A 288 -29.94 16.91 -12.25
CA GLY A 288 -30.46 15.71 -11.62
C GLY A 288 -30.48 14.48 -12.54
N ILE A 289 -29.72 14.53 -13.65
CA ILE A 289 -29.61 13.42 -14.60
C ILE A 289 -28.57 12.45 -14.06
N LYS A 290 -28.99 11.22 -13.76
CA LYS A 290 -28.06 10.14 -13.44
C LYS A 290 -27.22 9.83 -14.68
N VAL A 291 -25.96 10.26 -14.68
CA VAL A 291 -24.98 9.82 -15.68
C VAL A 291 -24.83 8.31 -15.52
N GLY A 292 -25.07 7.56 -16.61
CA GLY A 292 -24.88 6.11 -16.60
C GLY A 292 -23.46 5.77 -16.14
N GLY A 293 -23.33 4.89 -15.14
CA GLY A 293 -22.05 4.56 -14.54
C GLY A 293 -22.18 3.74 -13.27
N LYS A 294 -21.03 3.25 -12.78
CA LYS A 294 -20.96 2.61 -11.46
C LYS A 294 -21.27 3.66 -10.38
N GLY A 295 -22.05 3.29 -9.38
CA GLY A 295 -22.28 4.13 -8.19
C GLY A 295 -21.00 4.38 -7.39
N PRO A 296 -21.08 5.17 -6.28
CA PRO A 296 -19.91 5.44 -5.44
C PRO A 296 -19.25 4.15 -4.98
N ARG A 297 -17.92 4.15 -4.87
CA ARG A 297 -17.18 3.00 -4.33
C ARG A 297 -17.60 2.70 -2.89
N PRO A 298 -17.56 1.41 -2.47
CA PRO A 298 -17.81 1.03 -1.09
C PRO A 298 -16.94 1.79 -0.08
N SER A 299 -15.65 2.03 -0.39
CA SER A 299 -14.74 2.78 0.47
C SER A 299 -15.18 4.23 0.68
N VAL A 300 -15.63 4.90 -0.39
CA VAL A 300 -16.08 6.29 -0.36
C VAL A 300 -17.38 6.42 0.43
N VAL A 301 -18.31 5.46 0.27
CA VAL A 301 -19.54 5.42 1.08
C VAL A 301 -19.19 5.26 2.56
N LYS A 302 -18.27 4.34 2.89
CA LYS A 302 -17.80 4.11 4.26
C LYS A 302 -17.11 5.34 4.84
N ALA A 303 -16.25 6.00 4.07
CA ALA A 303 -15.55 7.22 4.48
C ALA A 303 -16.53 8.37 4.73
N LYS A 304 -17.50 8.59 3.84
CA LYS A 304 -18.55 9.60 4.03
C LYS A 304 -19.43 9.32 5.25
N ALA A 305 -19.76 8.05 5.52
CA ALA A 305 -20.49 7.67 6.72
C ALA A 305 -19.67 7.90 8.00
N ALA A 306 -18.38 7.57 7.98
CA ALA A 306 -17.47 7.81 9.10
C ALA A 306 -17.28 9.31 9.39
N GLY A 307 -17.15 10.13 8.34
CA GLY A 307 -17.05 11.59 8.46
C GLY A 307 -18.26 12.22 9.13
N ARG A 308 -19.49 11.83 8.72
CA ARG A 308 -20.74 12.32 9.33
C ARG A 308 -20.85 11.97 10.81
N ASN A 309 -20.44 10.75 11.17
CA ASN A 309 -20.43 10.33 12.57
C ASN A 309 -19.40 11.12 13.39
N GLY A 310 -18.20 11.34 12.82
CA GLY A 310 -17.15 12.14 13.46
C GLY A 310 -17.54 13.60 13.66
N GLU A 311 -18.19 14.21 12.66
CA GLU A 311 -18.69 15.59 12.75
C GLU A 311 -19.81 15.72 13.78
N ALA A 312 -20.77 14.79 13.80
CA ALA A 312 -21.81 14.74 14.82
C ALA A 312 -21.22 14.59 16.23
N GLN A 313 -20.19 13.75 16.39
CA GLN A 313 -19.50 13.57 17.66
C GLN A 313 -18.73 14.82 18.09
N ARG A 314 -18.02 15.50 17.17
CA ARG A 314 -17.34 16.77 17.47
C ARG A 314 -18.33 17.86 17.85
N ARG A 315 -19.48 17.92 17.18
CA ARG A 315 -20.54 18.86 17.52
C ARG A 315 -21.11 18.59 18.91
N ALA A 316 -21.39 17.34 19.24
CA ALA A 316 -21.84 16.96 20.59
C ALA A 316 -20.78 17.27 21.66
N GLN A 317 -19.49 17.07 21.37
CA GLN A 317 -18.40 17.43 22.28
C GLN A 317 -18.26 18.95 22.45
N ALA A 318 -18.39 19.72 21.37
CA ALA A 318 -18.36 21.18 21.43
C ALA A 318 -19.54 21.73 22.23
N GLU A 319 -20.75 21.18 22.02
CA GLU A 319 -21.93 21.52 22.82
C GLU A 319 -21.72 21.18 24.31
N GLN A 320 -21.09 20.04 24.62
CA GLN A 320 -20.75 19.66 26.00
C GLN A 320 -19.69 20.57 26.65
N VAL A 321 -18.69 21.03 25.88
CA VAL A 321 -17.68 21.98 26.38
C VAL A 321 -18.32 23.34 26.67
N VAL A 322 -19.19 23.83 25.80
CA VAL A 322 -19.93 25.09 26.02
C VAL A 322 -20.86 25.00 27.24
N GLU A 323 -21.52 23.86 27.46
CA GLU A 323 -22.35 23.63 28.64
C GLU A 323 -21.51 23.67 29.93
N MET A 324 -20.35 23.01 29.93
CA MET A 324 -19.43 23.03 31.07
C MET A 324 -18.82 24.41 31.33
N GLU A 325 -18.43 25.16 30.29
CA GLU A 325 -17.95 26.55 30.42
C GLU A 325 -19.05 27.49 30.95
N MET A 326 -20.31 27.25 30.60
CA MET A 326 -21.44 28.04 31.09
C MET A 326 -21.78 27.73 32.55
N ASP A 327 -21.68 26.46 32.96
CA ASP A 327 -21.84 26.05 34.35
C ASP A 327 -20.71 26.62 35.23
N GLU A 328 -19.45 26.58 34.76
CA GLU A 328 -18.32 27.21 35.47
C GLU A 328 -18.49 28.72 35.62
N ALA A 329 -18.94 29.42 34.57
CA ALA A 329 -19.21 30.86 34.65
C ALA A 329 -20.35 31.21 35.62
N MET A 330 -21.37 30.35 35.74
CA MET A 330 -22.46 30.54 36.68
C MET A 330 -22.02 30.32 38.14
N GLU A 331 -21.11 29.35 38.38
CA GLU A 331 -20.48 29.16 39.69
C GLU A 331 -19.60 30.36 40.08
N GLU A 332 -18.84 30.94 39.14
CA GLU A 332 -18.05 32.15 39.39
C GLU A 332 -18.91 33.38 39.74
N GLU A 333 -20.05 33.59 39.05
CA GLU A 333 -21.00 34.67 39.39
C GLU A 333 -21.63 34.47 40.78
N GLU A 334 -21.98 33.24 41.17
CA GLU A 334 -22.50 32.95 42.51
C GLU A 334 -21.46 33.17 43.63
N GLU A 335 -20.17 32.93 43.36
CA GLU A 335 -19.10 33.23 44.31
C GLU A 335 -18.83 34.73 44.46
N GLU A 336 -18.95 35.53 43.38
CA GLU A 336 -18.74 36.99 43.44
C GLU A 336 -19.90 37.72 44.16
N GLU A 337 -21.14 37.21 44.08
CA GLU A 337 -22.29 37.78 44.81
C GLU A 337 -22.34 37.42 46.31
N ARG A 338 -21.44 36.57 46.83
CA ARG A 338 -21.38 36.33 48.27
C ARG A 338 -20.85 37.58 48.98
N PRO A 339 -21.69 38.32 49.76
CA PRO A 339 -21.25 39.52 50.43
C PRO A 339 -20.11 39.14 51.38
N ALA A 340 -18.97 39.81 51.24
CA ALA A 340 -17.80 39.66 52.09
C ALA A 340 -18.22 39.66 53.56
N ALA A 341 -18.40 38.47 54.12
CA ALA A 341 -18.78 38.30 55.51
C ALA A 341 -17.62 38.85 56.33
N LEU A 342 -17.91 39.97 57.00
CA LEU A 342 -17.07 40.66 57.98
C LEU A 342 -16.16 39.67 58.71
N GLY A 343 -14.86 39.79 58.43
CA GLY A 343 -13.83 39.04 59.12
C GLY A 343 -13.99 39.16 60.65
N PRO A 344 -13.67 38.09 61.40
CA PRO A 344 -14.04 37.99 62.80
C PRO A 344 -13.24 38.99 63.65
N ILE A 345 -13.90 40.04 64.13
CA ILE A 345 -13.50 40.84 65.31
C ILE A 345 -13.75 39.99 66.60
N ALA A 346 -13.43 38.70 66.57
CA ALA A 346 -13.71 37.74 67.64
C ALA A 346 -12.43 37.16 68.26
N GLY A 347 -11.33 37.92 68.25
CA GLY A 347 -10.05 37.54 68.86
C GLY A 347 -9.60 38.39 70.05
N LEU A 348 -10.35 39.41 70.47
CA LEU A 348 -9.88 40.42 71.44
C LEU A 348 -10.59 40.42 72.81
N LEU A 349 -11.50 39.47 73.08
CA LEU A 349 -12.25 39.41 74.36
C LEU A 349 -12.05 38.12 75.19
N ALA A 350 -11.20 37.19 74.76
CA ALA A 350 -11.01 35.90 75.46
C ALA A 350 -9.81 35.85 76.43
N ALA A 351 -9.07 36.95 76.65
CA ALA A 351 -7.90 36.97 77.53
C ALA A 351 -8.11 37.67 78.89
N ALA A 352 -9.32 38.16 79.22
CA ALA A 352 -9.57 38.98 80.41
C ALA A 352 -10.30 38.27 81.59
N VAL A 353 -10.53 36.95 81.56
CA VAL A 353 -11.28 36.22 82.63
C VAL A 353 -10.50 35.04 83.22
N ARG A 354 -9.17 35.13 83.27
CA ARG A 354 -8.34 34.18 84.05
C ARG A 354 -7.33 34.92 84.93
N ALA A 355 -7.84 35.82 85.77
CA ALA A 355 -7.14 36.37 86.91
C ALA A 355 -8.17 36.78 87.98
N HIS A 356 -8.79 35.79 88.62
CA HIS A 356 -9.27 35.82 89.99
C HIS A 356 -9.62 34.40 90.46
#